data_AF-A0A200ICE1-F1
#
_entry.id   AF-A0A200ICE1-F1
#
_cell.length_a   1.000
_cell.length_b   1.000
_cell.length_c   1.000
_cell.angle_alpha   90.00
_cell.angle_beta   90.00
_cell.angle_gamma   90.00
#
_symmetry.space_group_name_H-M   'P 1'
#
loop_
_entity.id
_entity.type
_entity.pdbx_description
1 polymer ?
#
loop_
_entity_poly.entity_id
_entity_poly.type
_entity_poly.pdbx_seq_one_letter_code
_entity_poly.pdbx_strand_id
1 'polypeptide(L)'
;MNTPKKHTQSTVSYTHLDVYKRQDLIDAPLIKIQDKLILLPTLAKEIRPLSVILSMFSRDEEETQKNREDIALGFKGAMFEQRTKHLLQVCSQIDAKRLHIKITKEKDLEREIDLAFVLDKTLFLFECKSFNQPYTVREHAKTNKKIKEAIKQLNKNADYFEENISITLKQLGLSEEISIEKVQRVLLTSTILGEAGKQENVLVVDEASFNAFLLRNPPTVSHIDGAIKERICLDTENIYSGKITAEKLLVFLRRQLSVKIMQSFIVKTHDSDRNCLLYTSRCV
;
A
#
# COMPACT_ATOMS: atom_id res chain seq x y z
N MET A 1 -49.00 16.11 50.48
CA MET A 1 -47.53 15.91 50.55
C MET A 1 -47.17 14.72 49.68
N ASN A 2 -46.74 14.96 48.44
CA ASN A 2 -46.19 13.92 47.57
C ASN A 2 -44.69 14.16 47.47
N THR A 3 -43.90 13.26 48.05
CA THR A 3 -42.44 13.26 47.96
C THR A 3 -42.03 12.89 46.52
N PRO A 4 -41.10 13.63 45.91
CA PRO A 4 -40.61 13.28 44.58
C PRO A 4 -39.77 12.01 44.66
N LYS A 5 -40.09 11.02 43.83
CA LYS A 5 -39.29 9.81 43.65
C LYS A 5 -37.89 10.23 43.16
N LYS A 6 -36.87 9.90 43.95
CA LYS A 6 -35.46 10.03 43.55
C LYS A 6 -35.22 9.16 42.32
N HIS A 7 -35.05 9.79 41.15
CA HIS A 7 -34.37 9.15 40.03
C HIS A 7 -32.89 9.04 40.40
N THR A 8 -32.44 7.84 40.76
CA THR A 8 -31.03 7.49 40.80
C THR A 8 -30.49 7.66 39.38
N GLN A 9 -29.75 8.74 39.14
CA GLN A 9 -28.85 8.85 38.00
C GLN A 9 -27.83 7.72 38.13
N SER A 10 -28.05 6.61 37.43
CA SER A 10 -26.95 5.72 37.11
C SER A 10 -26.06 6.47 36.13
N THR A 11 -24.90 6.92 36.61
CA THR A 11 -23.83 7.42 35.75
C THR A 11 -23.43 6.26 34.83
N VAL A 12 -23.96 6.24 33.61
CA VAL A 12 -23.52 5.32 32.58
C VAL A 12 -22.11 5.73 32.22
N SER A 13 -21.14 4.97 32.73
CA SER A 13 -19.75 5.10 32.32
C SER A 13 -19.65 4.74 30.85
N TYR A 14 -19.59 5.74 29.97
CA TYR A 14 -19.43 5.58 28.51
C TYR A 14 -18.12 4.89 28.09
N THR A 15 -17.34 4.39 29.04
CA THR A 15 -16.06 3.71 28.81
C THR A 15 -16.17 2.19 28.70
N HIS A 16 -17.34 1.60 28.98
CA HIS A 16 -17.52 0.15 28.91
C HIS A 16 -18.70 -0.21 28.01
N LEU A 17 -18.54 0.08 26.72
CA LEU A 17 -19.19 -0.73 25.69
C LEU A 17 -18.38 -2.03 25.60
N ASP A 18 -18.93 -3.12 26.14
CA ASP A 18 -18.49 -4.51 25.93
C ASP A 18 -18.69 -4.91 24.46
N VAL A 19 -17.96 -4.23 23.58
CA VAL A 19 -17.94 -4.47 22.15
C VAL A 19 -16.60 -5.13 21.86
N TYR A 20 -16.68 -6.39 21.48
CA TYR A 20 -15.63 -7.21 20.89
C TYR A 20 -14.53 -6.36 20.24
N LYS A 21 -13.31 -6.43 20.79
CA LYS A 21 -12.05 -5.95 20.19
C LYS A 21 -12.12 -4.56 19.50
N ARG A 22 -12.35 -3.51 20.30
CA ARG A 22 -11.97 -2.10 20.04
C ARG A 22 -12.01 -1.62 18.57
N GLN A 23 -13.19 -1.18 18.12
CA GLN A 23 -13.34 -0.31 16.95
C GLN A 23 -13.73 1.09 17.39
N ASP A 24 -13.30 2.10 16.64
CA ASP A 24 -13.74 3.48 16.85
C ASP A 24 -15.17 3.64 16.34
N LEU A 25 -15.92 4.59 16.90
CA LEU A 25 -17.30 4.88 16.52
C LEU A 25 -17.42 5.38 15.07
N ILE A 26 -16.31 5.76 14.45
CA ILE A 26 -16.21 6.12 13.03
C ILE A 26 -16.36 4.89 12.12
N ASP A 27 -15.82 3.73 12.53
CA ASP A 27 -15.80 2.51 11.70
C ASP A 27 -17.00 1.59 11.97
N ALA A 28 -17.60 1.70 13.15
CA ALA A 28 -18.79 0.96 13.57
C ALA A 28 -19.80 1.93 14.19
N PRO A 29 -20.45 2.77 13.37
CA PRO A 29 -21.26 3.90 13.83
C PRO A 29 -22.61 3.49 14.42
N LEU A 30 -23.00 2.22 14.23
CA LEU A 30 -24.21 1.63 14.78
C LEU A 30 -23.91 1.00 16.13
N ILE A 31 -24.44 1.61 17.19
CA ILE A 31 -24.33 1.14 18.57
C ILE A 31 -25.56 0.29 18.88
N LYS A 32 -25.35 -0.98 19.23
CA LYS A 32 -26.45 -1.85 19.68
C LYS A 32 -26.79 -1.55 21.14
N ILE A 33 -28.04 -1.17 21.40
CA ILE A 33 -28.60 -1.05 22.75
C ILE A 33 -29.85 -1.92 22.80
N GLN A 34 -29.78 -3.02 23.55
CA GLN A 34 -30.83 -4.05 23.61
C GLN A 34 -31.14 -4.61 22.20
N ASP A 35 -32.37 -4.46 21.74
CA ASP A 35 -32.91 -4.85 20.43
C ASP A 35 -32.84 -3.72 19.39
N LYS A 36 -32.27 -2.55 19.74
CA LYS A 36 -32.20 -1.37 18.88
C LYS A 36 -30.77 -1.10 18.42
N LEU A 37 -30.65 -0.53 17.23
CA LEU A 37 -29.42 0.04 16.69
C LEU A 37 -29.53 1.56 16.69
N ILE A 38 -28.55 2.23 17.29
CA ILE A 38 -28.50 3.68 17.41
C ILE A 38 -27.33 4.21 16.59
N LEU A 39 -27.62 5.18 15.72
CA LEU A 39 -26.62 5.98 15.02
C LEU A 39 -26.60 7.37 15.64
N LEU A 40 -25.45 7.86 16.10
CA LEU A 40 -25.34 9.25 16.55
C LEU A 40 -25.29 10.17 15.32
N PRO A 41 -26.21 11.13 15.16
CA PRO A 41 -26.25 11.99 13.97
C PRO A 41 -24.96 12.81 13.75
N THR A 42 -24.30 13.20 14.83
CA THR A 42 -23.01 13.93 14.78
C THR A 42 -21.89 13.06 14.22
N LEU A 43 -21.88 11.76 14.55
CA LEU A 43 -20.96 10.81 13.92
C LEU A 43 -21.35 10.56 12.48
N ALA A 44 -22.65 10.43 12.19
CA ALA A 44 -23.16 10.19 10.84
C ALA A 44 -22.69 11.22 9.82
N LYS A 45 -22.56 12.48 10.24
CA LYS A 45 -22.05 13.57 9.41
C LYS A 45 -20.57 13.41 9.02
N GLU A 46 -19.77 12.86 9.92
CA GLU A 46 -18.31 12.71 9.75
C GLU A 46 -17.91 11.33 9.20
N ILE A 47 -18.85 10.38 9.14
CA ILE A 47 -18.63 9.09 8.51
C ILE A 47 -18.35 9.31 7.03
N ARG A 48 -17.25 8.73 6.55
CA ARG A 48 -17.01 8.54 5.13
C ARG A 48 -17.60 7.19 4.74
N PRO A 49 -18.75 7.14 4.03
CA PRO A 49 -19.45 5.87 3.78
C PRO A 49 -18.55 4.82 3.11
N LEU A 50 -17.68 5.27 2.21
CA LEU A 50 -16.70 4.43 1.52
C LEU A 50 -15.70 3.77 2.48
N SER A 51 -15.21 4.47 3.51
CA SER A 51 -14.24 3.86 4.44
C SER A 51 -14.90 2.82 5.33
N VAL A 52 -16.17 3.02 5.72
CA VAL A 52 -16.93 2.02 6.47
C VAL A 52 -17.19 0.79 5.61
N ILE A 53 -17.62 0.96 4.36
CA ILE A 53 -17.83 -0.15 3.43
C ILE A 53 -16.52 -0.93 3.20
N LEU A 54 -15.40 -0.25 2.95
CA LEU A 54 -14.09 -0.88 2.79
C LEU A 54 -13.63 -1.61 4.06
N SER A 55 -13.86 -1.02 5.24
CA SER A 55 -13.58 -1.65 6.53
C SER A 55 -14.41 -2.92 6.72
N MET A 56 -15.72 -2.88 6.40
CA MET A 56 -16.60 -4.04 6.47
C MET A 56 -16.13 -5.17 5.55
N PHE A 57 -15.78 -4.85 4.30
CA PHE A 57 -15.19 -5.82 3.37
C PHE A 57 -13.87 -6.43 3.90
N SER A 58 -13.06 -5.63 4.59
CA SER A 58 -11.79 -6.08 5.15
C SER A 58 -11.92 -6.95 6.42
N ARG A 59 -13.05 -6.84 7.15
CA ARG A 59 -13.32 -7.64 8.36
C ARG A 59 -13.51 -9.11 8.05
N ASP A 60 -14.08 -9.38 6.88
CA ASP A 60 -14.24 -10.73 6.34
C ASP A 60 -12.89 -11.36 5.91
N GLU A 61 -11.75 -10.72 6.09
CA GLU A 61 -10.43 -11.35 5.87
C GLU A 61 -9.75 -11.81 7.17
N GLU A 62 -9.86 -11.03 8.26
CA GLU A 62 -9.18 -11.34 9.54
C GLU A 62 -9.98 -12.33 10.43
N GLU A 63 -11.32 -12.35 10.37
CA GLU A 63 -12.16 -13.32 11.12
C GLU A 63 -12.46 -14.61 10.34
N THR A 64 -12.42 -14.56 9.00
CA THR A 64 -12.90 -15.64 8.11
C THR A 64 -11.85 -16.69 7.77
N GLN A 65 -10.62 -16.57 8.29
CA GLN A 65 -9.66 -17.68 8.29
C GLN A 65 -10.17 -18.92 9.06
N LYS A 66 -11.32 -18.84 9.74
CA LYS A 66 -11.84 -19.97 10.51
C LYS A 66 -13.14 -20.63 10.06
N ASN A 67 -14.11 -20.04 9.34
CA ASN A 67 -15.42 -20.72 9.24
C ASN A 67 -16.42 -20.37 8.10
N ARG A 68 -16.10 -19.62 7.03
CA ARG A 68 -17.05 -19.46 5.90
C ARG A 68 -16.32 -19.33 4.55
N GLU A 69 -16.54 -20.28 3.66
CA GLU A 69 -15.93 -20.31 2.31
C GLU A 69 -16.56 -19.29 1.33
N ASP A 70 -17.71 -18.69 1.66
CA ASP A 70 -18.55 -18.03 0.64
C ASP A 70 -18.42 -16.50 0.51
N ILE A 71 -17.61 -15.82 1.34
CA ILE A 71 -17.42 -14.34 1.26
C ILE A 71 -15.94 -13.95 1.42
N ALA A 72 -15.01 -14.82 1.01
CA ALA A 72 -13.59 -14.50 1.12
C ALA A 72 -13.16 -13.56 -0.02
N LEU A 73 -12.84 -12.31 0.30
CA LEU A 73 -12.12 -11.38 -0.60
C LEU A 73 -10.65 -11.78 -0.84
N GLY A 74 -10.27 -13.03 -0.52
CA GLY A 74 -8.94 -13.59 -0.78
C GLY A 74 -8.50 -13.50 -2.25
N PHE A 75 -9.42 -13.22 -3.17
CA PHE A 75 -9.09 -12.88 -4.56
C PHE A 75 -8.23 -11.61 -4.69
N LYS A 76 -8.28 -10.66 -3.73
CA LYS A 76 -7.65 -9.34 -3.86
C LYS A 76 -6.14 -9.44 -4.05
N GLY A 77 -5.48 -10.34 -3.32
CA GLY A 77 -4.06 -10.65 -3.48
C GLY A 77 -3.76 -11.27 -4.85
N ALA A 78 -4.44 -12.36 -5.19
CA ALA A 78 -4.23 -13.07 -6.45
C ALA A 78 -4.51 -12.18 -7.69
N MET A 79 -5.56 -11.35 -7.65
CA MET A 79 -5.86 -10.42 -8.74
C MET A 79 -4.86 -9.26 -8.82
N PHE A 80 -4.30 -8.82 -7.68
CA PHE A 80 -3.24 -7.82 -7.68
C PHE A 80 -1.97 -8.33 -8.37
N GLU A 81 -1.58 -9.57 -8.08
CA GLU A 81 -0.47 -10.25 -8.75
C GLU A 81 -0.73 -10.42 -10.25
N GLN A 82 -1.92 -10.95 -10.60
CA GLN A 82 -2.30 -11.17 -12.00
C GLN A 82 -2.36 -9.87 -12.81
N ARG A 83 -2.93 -8.79 -12.25
CA ARG A 83 -2.99 -7.48 -12.90
C ARG A 83 -1.59 -6.92 -13.14
N THR A 84 -0.71 -7.01 -12.14
CA THR A 84 0.67 -6.54 -12.25
C THR A 84 1.43 -7.33 -13.33
N LYS A 85 1.30 -8.67 -13.32
CA LYS A 85 1.86 -9.54 -14.35
C LYS A 85 1.36 -9.19 -15.75
N HIS A 86 0.05 -8.97 -15.89
CA HIS A 86 -0.56 -8.62 -17.16
C HIS A 86 -0.01 -7.29 -17.71
N LEU A 87 0.14 -6.27 -16.86
CA LEU A 87 0.71 -4.98 -17.27
C LEU A 87 2.19 -5.09 -17.67
N LEU A 88 2.98 -5.87 -16.93
CA LEU A 88 4.37 -6.16 -17.31
C LEU A 88 4.45 -6.79 -18.71
N GLN A 89 3.58 -7.76 -18.99
CA GLN A 89 3.55 -8.43 -20.29
C GLN A 89 3.10 -7.48 -21.41
N VAL A 90 1.97 -6.79 -21.25
CA VAL A 90 1.36 -5.98 -22.32
C VAL A 90 2.13 -4.69 -22.57
N CYS A 91 2.57 -3.98 -21.52
CA CYS A 91 3.23 -2.69 -21.67
C CYS A 91 4.74 -2.81 -21.91
N SER A 92 5.35 -3.92 -21.49
CA SER A 92 6.82 -4.03 -21.42
C SER A 92 7.39 -5.27 -22.12
N GLN A 93 6.55 -6.21 -22.55
CA GLN A 93 6.96 -7.53 -23.05
C GLN A 93 7.84 -8.29 -22.04
N ILE A 94 7.61 -8.05 -20.75
CA ILE A 94 8.31 -8.71 -19.65
C ILE A 94 7.44 -9.89 -19.20
N ASP A 95 7.92 -11.12 -19.44
CA ASP A 95 7.28 -12.34 -18.97
C ASP A 95 7.66 -12.63 -17.51
N ALA A 96 6.85 -12.11 -16.59
CA ALA A 96 7.01 -12.35 -15.16
C ALA A 96 6.38 -13.68 -14.72
N LYS A 97 7.12 -14.46 -13.93
CA LYS A 97 6.69 -15.77 -13.43
C LYS A 97 6.77 -15.82 -11.90
N ARG A 98 5.87 -16.60 -11.31
CA ARG A 98 5.93 -16.95 -9.89
C ARG A 98 7.05 -17.96 -9.68
N LEU A 99 7.89 -17.74 -8.68
CA LEU A 99 8.86 -18.74 -8.23
C LEU A 99 8.30 -19.45 -7.02
N HIS A 100 8.38 -20.77 -6.99
CA HIS A 100 7.89 -21.57 -5.87
C HIS A 100 8.76 -22.80 -5.67
N ILE A 101 9.00 -23.13 -4.40
CA ILE A 101 9.63 -24.39 -4.03
C ILE A 101 9.09 -24.86 -2.68
N LYS A 102 8.91 -26.17 -2.59
CA LYS A 102 8.52 -26.87 -1.36
C LYS A 102 9.45 -28.05 -1.13
N ILE A 103 10.22 -28.01 -0.04
CA ILE A 103 11.13 -29.10 0.35
C ILE A 103 10.57 -29.75 1.61
N THR A 104 10.10 -30.99 1.48
CA THR A 104 9.39 -31.73 2.54
C THR A 104 10.28 -32.65 3.38
N LYS A 105 11.59 -32.72 3.12
CA LYS A 105 12.43 -33.80 3.68
C LYS A 105 12.96 -33.60 5.11
N GLU A 106 13.20 -32.36 5.60
CA GLU A 106 13.82 -32.16 6.93
C GLU A 106 13.37 -30.92 7.72
N LYS A 107 12.93 -29.87 7.02
CA LYS A 107 12.21 -28.72 7.57
C LYS A 107 11.21 -28.38 6.49
N ASP A 108 9.92 -28.35 6.79
CA ASP A 108 8.88 -27.98 5.81
C ASP A 108 9.20 -26.57 5.29
N LEU A 109 9.96 -26.52 4.18
CA LEU A 109 10.60 -25.32 3.67
C LEU A 109 9.83 -24.94 2.42
N GLU A 110 8.88 -24.04 2.60
CA GLU A 110 8.17 -23.42 1.51
C GLU A 110 8.73 -22.01 1.29
N ARG A 111 9.02 -21.69 0.03
CA ARG A 111 9.51 -20.38 -0.41
C ARG A 111 8.81 -20.00 -1.69
N GLU A 112 8.47 -18.72 -1.77
CA GLU A 112 7.68 -18.18 -2.86
C GLU A 112 8.10 -16.75 -3.17
N ILE A 113 8.11 -16.41 -4.45
CA ILE A 113 8.18 -15.03 -4.94
C ILE A 113 7.03 -14.87 -5.95
N ASP A 114 6.17 -13.89 -5.71
CA ASP A 114 4.94 -13.70 -6.49
C ASP A 114 5.25 -13.43 -7.97
N LEU A 115 6.22 -12.54 -8.24
CA LEU A 115 6.64 -12.17 -9.59
C LEU A 115 8.17 -12.08 -9.68
N ALA A 116 8.75 -12.77 -10.66
CA ALA A 116 10.16 -12.70 -10.97
C ALA A 116 10.40 -12.64 -12.48
N PHE A 117 11.42 -11.88 -12.88
CA PHE A 117 11.84 -11.77 -14.28
C PHE A 117 13.28 -11.25 -14.37
N VAL A 118 13.91 -11.48 -15.51
CA VAL A 118 15.24 -10.94 -15.82
C VAL A 118 15.09 -9.83 -16.86
N LEU A 119 15.71 -8.68 -16.58
CA LEU A 119 15.77 -7.54 -17.50
C LEU A 119 17.20 -7.00 -17.48
N ASP A 120 17.84 -6.88 -18.65
CA ASP A 120 19.23 -6.43 -18.82
C ASP A 120 20.20 -7.04 -17.78
N LYS A 121 20.19 -8.37 -17.67
CA LYS A 121 20.99 -9.17 -16.70
C LYS A 121 20.73 -8.86 -15.22
N THR A 122 19.69 -8.10 -14.92
CA THR A 122 19.19 -7.88 -13.56
C THR A 122 18.00 -8.79 -13.29
N LEU A 123 18.10 -9.63 -12.26
CA LEU A 123 16.99 -10.42 -11.74
C LEU A 123 16.15 -9.54 -10.81
N PHE A 124 14.89 -9.35 -11.15
CA PHE A 124 13.91 -8.67 -10.31
C PHE A 124 13.06 -9.69 -9.58
N LEU A 125 12.92 -9.52 -8.26
CA LEU A 125 12.11 -10.34 -7.37
C LEU A 125 11.08 -9.46 -6.67
N PHE A 126 9.81 -9.63 -7.01
CA PHE A 126 8.69 -8.83 -6.55
C PHE A 126 7.81 -9.63 -5.59
N GLU A 127 7.59 -9.07 -4.41
CA GLU A 127 6.51 -9.47 -3.49
C GLU A 127 5.35 -8.48 -3.64
N CYS A 128 4.13 -8.97 -3.84
CA CYS A 128 2.92 -8.17 -3.96
C CYS A 128 2.13 -8.24 -2.64
N LYS A 129 1.85 -7.09 -2.02
CA LYS A 129 1.01 -7.01 -0.82
C LYS A 129 -0.17 -6.08 -0.99
N SER A 130 -1.35 -6.68 -0.96
CA SER A 130 -2.61 -5.96 -1.09
C SER A 130 -3.13 -5.46 0.28
N PHE A 131 -2.47 -4.46 0.86
CA PHE A 131 -2.93 -3.84 2.10
C PHE A 131 -4.16 -2.94 1.87
N ASN A 132 -4.94 -2.70 2.92
CA ASN A 132 -5.99 -1.67 2.89
C ASN A 132 -5.37 -0.30 3.15
N GLN A 133 -5.88 0.72 2.46
CA GLN A 133 -5.39 2.08 2.67
C GLN A 133 -5.61 2.48 4.12
N PRO A 134 -4.55 2.82 4.88
CA PRO A 134 -4.73 3.30 6.24
C PRO A 134 -5.43 4.67 6.23
N TYR A 135 -6.39 4.85 7.15
CA TYR A 135 -7.16 6.08 7.31
C TYR A 135 -6.90 6.76 8.65
N THR A 136 -6.47 6.00 9.67
CA THR A 136 -6.09 6.51 10.98
C THR A 136 -4.59 6.37 11.24
N VAL A 137 -4.04 7.16 12.17
CA VAL A 137 -2.63 7.04 12.59
C VAL A 137 -2.32 5.63 13.09
N ARG A 138 -3.26 5.00 13.80
CA ARG A 138 -3.11 3.62 14.28
C ARG A 138 -3.01 2.63 13.12
N GLU A 139 -3.84 2.77 12.10
CA GLU A 139 -3.80 1.93 10.91
C GLU A 139 -2.52 2.15 10.10
N HIS A 140 -2.04 3.39 10.01
CA HIS A 140 -0.73 3.68 9.43
C HIS A 140 0.38 2.92 10.17
N ALA A 141 0.40 2.97 11.51
CA ALA A 141 1.38 2.23 12.30
C ALA A 141 1.27 0.70 12.10
N LYS A 142 0.06 0.15 12.02
CA LYS A 142 -0.18 -1.27 11.72
C LYS A 142 0.30 -1.64 10.31
N THR A 143 0.01 -0.80 9.31
CA THR A 143 0.42 -1.03 7.91
C THR A 143 1.94 -1.01 7.79
N ASN A 144 2.61 -0.05 8.45
CA ASN A 144 4.08 -0.01 8.52
C ASN A 144 4.67 -1.27 9.17
N LYS A 145 4.02 -1.83 10.20
CA LYS A 145 4.42 -3.11 10.78
C LYS A 145 4.30 -4.26 9.76
N LYS A 146 3.15 -4.35 9.05
CA LYS A 146 2.93 -5.36 8.00
C LYS A 146 3.95 -5.24 6.86
N ILE A 147 4.32 -4.02 6.44
CA ILE A 147 5.38 -3.77 5.46
C ILE A 147 6.72 -4.34 5.93
N LYS A 148 7.13 -4.06 7.18
CA LYS A 148 8.38 -4.59 7.76
C LYS A 148 8.38 -6.12 7.82
N GLU A 149 7.26 -6.73 8.16
CA GLU A 149 7.10 -8.19 8.18
C GLU A 149 7.22 -8.77 6.76
N ALA A 150 6.60 -8.13 5.77
CA ALA A 150 6.71 -8.52 4.36
C ALA A 150 8.14 -8.40 3.81
N ILE A 151 8.88 -7.34 4.17
CA ILE A 151 10.28 -7.17 3.78
C ILE A 151 11.15 -8.32 4.31
N LYS A 152 10.98 -8.70 5.58
CA LYS A 152 11.71 -9.84 6.16
C LYS A 152 11.41 -11.14 5.44
N GLN A 153 10.14 -11.38 5.10
CA GLN A 153 9.73 -12.57 4.36
C GLN A 153 10.30 -12.58 2.94
N LEU A 154 10.20 -11.46 2.22
CA LEU A 154 10.77 -11.29 0.88
C LEU A 154 12.28 -11.53 0.91
N ASN A 155 13.00 -10.98 1.89
CA ASN A 155 14.43 -11.21 2.01
C ASN A 155 14.77 -12.69 2.17
N LYS A 156 14.09 -13.38 3.09
CA LYS A 156 14.27 -14.83 3.30
C LYS A 156 13.97 -15.67 2.06
N ASN A 157 12.97 -15.27 1.27
CA ASN A 157 12.62 -15.95 0.03
C ASN A 157 13.62 -15.65 -1.09
N ALA A 158 13.99 -14.38 -1.24
CA ALA A 158 14.94 -13.92 -2.24
C ALA A 158 16.34 -14.50 -2.01
N ASP A 159 16.83 -14.57 -0.78
CA ASP A 159 18.13 -15.17 -0.44
C ASP A 159 18.23 -16.59 -1.00
N TYR A 160 17.18 -17.41 -0.83
CA TYR A 160 17.15 -18.78 -1.37
C TYR A 160 17.28 -18.81 -2.91
N PHE A 161 16.49 -18.01 -3.61
CA PHE A 161 16.49 -18.00 -5.09
C PHE A 161 17.76 -17.36 -5.67
N GLU A 162 18.38 -16.44 -4.94
CA GLU A 162 19.66 -15.83 -5.29
C GLU A 162 20.82 -16.82 -5.12
N GLU A 163 20.85 -17.57 -4.02
CA GLU A 163 21.83 -18.64 -3.78
C GLU A 163 21.66 -19.83 -4.74
N ASN A 164 20.44 -20.06 -5.23
CA ASN A 164 20.09 -21.18 -6.12
C ASN A 164 19.73 -20.71 -7.53
N ILE A 165 20.61 -19.90 -8.14
CA ILE A 165 20.32 -19.20 -9.41
C ILE A 165 19.93 -20.15 -10.56
N SER A 166 20.52 -21.34 -10.66
CA SER A 166 20.16 -22.33 -11.69
C SER A 166 18.70 -22.77 -11.60
N ILE A 167 18.19 -22.97 -10.37
CA ILE A 167 16.78 -23.30 -10.13
C ILE A 167 15.90 -22.11 -10.56
N THR A 168 16.31 -20.90 -10.21
CA THR A 168 15.61 -19.66 -10.56
C THR A 168 15.51 -19.49 -12.08
N LEU A 169 16.63 -19.58 -12.81
CA LEU A 169 16.66 -19.46 -14.27
C LEU A 169 15.81 -20.54 -14.95
N LYS A 170 15.88 -21.79 -14.46
CA LYS A 170 15.04 -22.89 -14.95
C LYS A 170 13.54 -22.61 -14.77
N GLN A 171 13.12 -22.14 -13.59
CA GLN A 171 11.71 -21.76 -13.36
C GLN A 171 11.28 -20.58 -14.22
N LEU A 172 12.19 -19.65 -14.52
CA LEU A 172 11.97 -18.56 -15.45
C LEU A 172 11.92 -19.02 -16.92
N GLY A 173 12.33 -20.26 -17.23
CA GLY A 173 12.44 -20.77 -18.60
C GLY A 173 13.61 -20.15 -19.38
N LEU A 174 14.67 -19.75 -18.66
CA LEU A 174 15.85 -19.10 -19.19
C LEU A 174 17.03 -20.09 -19.23
N SER A 175 17.97 -19.88 -20.15
CA SER A 175 19.21 -20.66 -20.22
C SER A 175 20.07 -20.43 -18.96
N GLU A 176 20.71 -21.48 -18.46
CA GLU A 176 21.66 -21.40 -17.34
C GLU A 176 22.95 -20.62 -17.71
N GLU A 177 23.17 -20.36 -19.00
CA GLU A 177 24.29 -19.55 -19.50
C GLU A 177 24.09 -18.04 -19.29
N ILE A 178 22.86 -17.60 -18.97
CA ILE A 178 22.58 -16.18 -18.73
C ILE A 178 23.25 -15.76 -17.43
N SER A 179 24.23 -14.86 -17.56
CA SER A 179 24.87 -14.23 -16.41
C SER A 179 23.94 -13.18 -15.79
N ILE A 180 23.63 -13.37 -14.51
CA ILE A 180 22.93 -12.39 -13.68
C ILE A 180 23.97 -11.55 -12.95
N GLU A 181 24.00 -10.25 -13.25
CA GLU A 181 24.97 -9.32 -12.66
C GLU A 181 24.44 -8.68 -11.38
N LYS A 182 23.11 -8.67 -11.21
CA LYS A 182 22.45 -8.01 -10.08
C LYS A 182 21.11 -8.65 -9.75
N VAL A 183 20.80 -8.71 -8.46
CA VAL A 183 19.45 -9.02 -7.96
C VAL A 183 18.83 -7.76 -7.35
N GLN A 184 17.58 -7.46 -7.71
CA GLN A 184 16.81 -6.37 -7.15
C GLN A 184 15.50 -6.88 -6.53
N ARG A 185 15.37 -6.70 -5.23
CA ARG A 185 14.17 -7.04 -4.45
C ARG A 185 13.22 -5.86 -4.42
N VAL A 186 11.95 -6.10 -4.64
CA VAL A 186 10.91 -5.08 -4.70
C VAL A 186 9.68 -5.54 -3.91
N LEU A 187 9.18 -4.69 -3.03
CA LEU A 187 7.88 -4.88 -2.40
C LEU A 187 6.89 -3.92 -3.07
N LEU A 188 5.93 -4.49 -3.79
CA LEU A 188 4.87 -3.76 -4.47
C LEU A 188 3.60 -3.80 -3.60
N THR A 189 3.09 -2.63 -3.22
CA THR A 189 1.91 -2.54 -2.34
C THR A 189 0.72 -1.89 -3.03
N SER A 190 -0.50 -2.37 -2.77
CA SER A 190 -1.71 -1.69 -3.27
C SER A 190 -1.98 -0.35 -2.58
N THR A 191 -1.42 -0.14 -1.39
CA THR A 191 -1.55 1.11 -0.63
C THR A 191 -0.60 2.17 -1.13
N ILE A 192 -1.08 3.40 -1.23
CA ILE A 192 -0.24 4.54 -1.60
C ILE A 192 0.72 4.80 -0.44
N LEU A 193 2.01 4.79 -0.76
CA LEU A 193 3.07 5.08 0.18
C LEU A 193 3.34 6.59 0.14
N GLY A 194 3.17 7.26 1.29
CA GLY A 194 3.50 8.68 1.43
C GLY A 194 5.01 8.97 1.33
N GLU A 195 5.83 7.92 1.42
CA GLU A 195 7.26 7.96 1.17
C GLU A 195 7.67 6.70 0.39
N ALA A 196 8.13 6.93 -0.84
CA ALA A 196 8.82 5.94 -1.63
C ALA A 196 10.27 5.85 -1.17
N GLY A 197 10.76 4.66 -0.84
CA GLY A 197 12.12 4.55 -0.34
C GLY A 197 12.64 3.13 -0.28
N LYS A 198 13.96 3.03 -0.33
CA LYS A 198 14.69 1.81 -0.01
C LYS A 198 14.54 1.57 1.50
N GLN A 199 13.93 0.45 1.88
CA GLN A 199 13.95 -0.05 3.25
C GLN A 199 14.87 -1.28 3.27
N GLU A 200 15.95 -1.21 4.03
CA GLU A 200 17.02 -2.22 4.01
C GLU A 200 17.60 -2.39 2.58
N ASN A 201 17.51 -3.58 2.01
CA ASN A 201 17.90 -3.92 0.64
C ASN A 201 16.70 -4.05 -0.33
N VAL A 202 15.49 -3.72 0.12
CA VAL A 202 14.25 -3.81 -0.67
C VAL A 202 13.78 -2.43 -1.11
N LEU A 203 13.40 -2.29 -2.39
CA LEU A 203 12.72 -1.09 -2.89
C LEU A 203 11.22 -1.24 -2.68
N VAL A 204 10.58 -0.28 -2.02
CA VAL A 204 9.14 -0.32 -1.76
C VAL A 204 8.43 0.67 -2.70
N VAL A 205 7.41 0.20 -3.41
CA VAL A 205 6.67 0.99 -4.39
C VAL A 205 5.17 0.67 -4.31
N ASP A 206 4.33 1.67 -4.55
CA ASP A 206 2.89 1.47 -4.65
C ASP A 206 2.47 1.14 -6.09
N GLU A 207 1.36 0.41 -6.20
CA GLU A 207 0.78 0.00 -7.46
C GLU A 207 0.45 1.17 -8.40
N ALA A 208 -0.07 2.28 -7.88
CA ALA A 208 -0.49 3.39 -8.72
C ALA A 208 0.72 4.04 -9.41
N SER A 209 1.81 4.26 -8.66
CA SER A 209 3.08 4.73 -9.20
C SER A 209 3.68 3.75 -10.20
N PHE A 210 3.67 2.44 -9.90
CA PHE A 210 4.22 1.42 -10.79
C PHE A 210 3.43 1.33 -12.11
N ASN A 211 2.11 1.36 -12.03
CA ASN A 211 1.24 1.36 -13.20
C ASN A 211 1.47 2.60 -14.06
N ALA A 212 1.64 3.77 -13.46
CA ALA A 212 1.97 4.99 -14.20
C ALA A 212 3.29 4.86 -14.97
N PHE A 213 4.31 4.23 -14.38
CA PHE A 213 5.58 3.94 -15.04
C PHE A 213 5.43 2.96 -16.22
N LEU A 214 4.72 1.85 -16.03
CA LEU A 214 4.48 0.86 -17.09
C LEU A 214 3.67 1.45 -18.25
N LEU A 215 2.65 2.25 -17.93
CA LEU A 215 1.77 2.91 -18.91
C LEU A 215 2.40 4.13 -19.58
N ARG A 216 3.64 4.49 -19.23
CA ARG A 216 4.33 5.67 -19.77
C ARG A 216 3.58 6.98 -19.50
N ASN A 217 2.98 7.07 -18.31
CA ASN A 217 2.27 8.23 -17.82
C ASN A 217 3.14 8.99 -16.81
N PRO A 218 3.98 9.94 -17.25
CA PRO A 218 4.85 10.68 -16.35
C PRO A 218 4.05 11.56 -15.38
N PRO A 219 4.58 11.84 -14.18
CA PRO A 219 3.94 12.78 -13.26
C PRO A 219 3.91 14.18 -13.88
N THR A 220 2.74 14.81 -13.81
CA THR A 220 2.54 16.17 -14.31
C THR A 220 1.92 17.06 -13.25
N VAL A 221 2.42 18.29 -13.13
CA VAL A 221 1.79 19.34 -12.32
C VAL A 221 1.01 20.24 -13.27
N SER A 222 -0.24 20.54 -12.92
CA SER A 222 -1.02 21.54 -13.62
C SER A 222 -1.08 22.81 -12.77
N HIS A 223 -0.60 23.93 -13.31
CA HIS A 223 -0.77 25.24 -12.72
C HIS A 223 -1.96 25.92 -13.42
N ILE A 224 -2.94 26.35 -12.63
CA ILE A 224 -4.12 27.06 -13.12
C ILE A 224 -4.10 28.45 -12.51
N ASP A 225 -3.91 29.47 -13.35
CA ASP A 225 -3.99 30.87 -12.98
C ASP A 225 -5.03 31.56 -13.87
N GLY A 226 -6.23 31.76 -13.31
CA GLY A 226 -7.40 32.23 -14.05
C GLY A 226 -7.74 31.32 -15.24
N ALA A 227 -7.55 31.82 -16.47
CA ALA A 227 -7.78 31.07 -17.70
C ALA A 227 -6.56 30.30 -18.21
N ILE A 228 -5.37 30.55 -17.64
CA ILE A 228 -4.13 29.92 -18.08
C ILE A 228 -3.99 28.56 -17.40
N LYS A 229 -3.88 27.50 -18.20
CA LYS A 229 -3.62 26.13 -17.74
C LYS A 229 -2.29 25.65 -18.29
N GLU A 230 -1.26 25.69 -17.47
CA GLU A 230 0.06 25.16 -17.81
C GLU A 230 0.22 23.76 -17.24
N ARG A 231 0.75 22.83 -18.05
CA ARG A 231 1.04 21.46 -17.63
C ARG A 231 2.55 21.20 -17.73
N ILE A 232 3.18 21.00 -16.58
CA ILE A 232 4.61 20.74 -16.48
C ILE A 232 4.81 19.23 -16.35
N CYS A 233 5.49 18.62 -17.32
CA CYS A 233 5.96 17.24 -17.23
C CYS A 233 7.25 17.19 -16.42
N LEU A 234 7.35 16.22 -15.51
CA LEU A 234 8.41 16.19 -14.50
C LEU A 234 9.41 15.07 -14.74
N ASP A 235 9.29 14.36 -15.87
CA ASP A 235 10.22 13.31 -16.28
C ASP A 235 11.51 13.90 -16.87
N THR A 236 12.38 14.41 -16.01
CA THR A 236 13.67 14.99 -16.41
C THR A 236 14.67 13.96 -16.92
N GLU A 237 14.53 12.70 -16.51
CA GLU A 237 15.45 11.60 -16.81
C GLU A 237 14.93 10.72 -17.98
N ASN A 238 13.80 11.11 -18.58
CA ASN A 238 13.16 10.45 -19.71
C ASN A 238 12.89 8.94 -19.47
N ILE A 239 12.54 8.59 -18.22
CA ILE A 239 12.33 7.19 -17.80
C ILE A 239 10.97 6.65 -18.23
N TYR A 240 10.01 7.53 -18.54
CA TYR A 240 8.66 7.17 -18.99
C TYR A 240 8.56 7.05 -20.52
N SER A 241 9.62 7.26 -21.29
CA SER A 241 9.60 7.09 -22.75
C SER A 241 10.37 5.85 -23.23
N GLY A 242 10.13 5.44 -24.48
CA GLY A 242 10.86 4.36 -25.15
C GLY A 242 10.69 2.98 -24.50
N LYS A 243 11.63 2.06 -24.77
CA LYS A 243 11.65 0.71 -24.17
C LYS A 243 11.96 0.77 -22.67
N ILE A 244 11.35 -0.12 -21.89
CA ILE A 244 11.67 -0.32 -20.47
C ILE A 244 13.00 -1.10 -20.40
N THR A 245 13.99 -0.49 -19.74
CA THR A 245 15.29 -1.09 -19.41
C THR A 245 15.40 -1.25 -17.91
N ALA A 246 16.30 -2.12 -17.45
CA ALA A 246 16.56 -2.30 -16.02
C ALA A 246 17.01 -1.00 -15.37
N GLU A 247 17.80 -0.19 -16.07
CA GLU A 247 18.22 1.13 -15.61
C GLU A 247 17.02 2.05 -15.37
N LYS A 248 16.12 2.22 -16.35
CA LYS A 248 14.92 3.06 -16.21
C LYS A 248 14.03 2.58 -15.07
N LEU A 249 13.84 1.27 -14.95
CA LEU A 249 13.07 0.67 -13.87
C LEU A 249 13.72 0.92 -12.50
N LEU A 250 15.05 0.78 -12.39
CA LEU A 250 15.79 1.05 -11.15
C LEU A 250 15.73 2.52 -10.75
N VAL A 251 15.86 3.44 -11.71
CA VAL A 251 15.72 4.89 -11.47
C VAL A 251 14.33 5.18 -10.92
N PHE A 252 13.28 4.67 -11.56
CA PHE A 252 11.90 4.80 -11.11
C PHE A 252 11.71 4.25 -9.68
N LEU A 253 12.14 3.01 -9.42
CA LEU A 253 11.94 2.34 -8.13
C LEU A 253 12.70 3.05 -6.98
N ARG A 254 13.84 3.69 -7.27
CA ARG A 254 14.61 4.47 -6.29
C ARG A 254 14.04 5.86 -6.06
N ARG A 255 13.40 6.45 -7.08
CA ARG A 255 12.96 7.84 -7.08
C ARG A 255 11.58 7.96 -7.71
N GLN A 256 10.56 7.99 -6.88
CA GLN A 256 9.22 8.35 -7.30
C GLN A 256 9.08 9.88 -7.31
N LEU A 257 9.13 10.45 -8.52
CA LEU A 257 9.12 11.90 -8.74
C LEU A 257 7.86 12.58 -8.16
N SER A 258 6.69 11.93 -8.28
CA SER A 258 5.41 12.41 -7.73
C SER A 258 5.48 12.72 -6.24
N VAL A 259 6.08 11.82 -5.45
CA VAL A 259 6.23 11.97 -3.99
C VAL A 259 7.14 13.15 -3.65
N LYS A 260 8.30 13.26 -4.31
CA LYS A 260 9.26 14.35 -4.07
C LYS A 260 8.66 15.73 -4.39
N ILE A 261 7.81 15.79 -5.40
CA ILE A 261 7.15 17.04 -5.81
C ILE A 261 6.08 17.44 -4.80
N MET A 262 5.24 16.50 -4.35
CA MET A 262 4.29 16.77 -3.27
C MET A 262 5.00 17.28 -2.01
N GLN A 263 6.12 16.66 -1.61
CA GLN A 263 6.94 17.15 -0.50
C GLN A 263 7.40 18.59 -0.71
N SER A 264 7.87 18.94 -1.91
CA SER A 264 8.31 20.31 -2.22
C SER A 264 7.19 21.35 -2.14
N PHE A 265 5.95 20.99 -2.51
CA PHE A 265 4.80 21.88 -2.37
C PHE A 265 4.41 22.09 -0.92
N ILE A 266 4.37 21.01 -0.13
CA ILE A 266 4.06 21.09 1.31
C ILE A 266 5.03 22.02 2.04
N VAL A 267 6.33 21.92 1.75
CA VAL A 267 7.35 22.80 2.33
C VAL A 267 7.13 24.25 1.92
N LYS A 268 6.89 24.52 0.62
CA LYS A 268 6.63 25.88 0.13
C LYS A 268 5.40 26.51 0.79
N THR A 269 4.30 25.76 0.92
CA THR A 269 3.09 26.25 1.61
C THR A 269 3.33 26.49 3.10
N HIS A 270 4.11 25.61 3.75
CA HIS A 270 4.45 25.80 5.16
C HIS A 270 5.34 27.04 5.37
N ASP A 271 6.26 27.32 4.45
CA ASP A 271 7.14 28.50 4.53
C ASP A 271 6.40 29.79 4.17
N SER A 272 5.45 29.75 3.22
CA SER A 272 4.55 30.89 2.98
C SER A 272 3.64 31.17 4.17
N ASP A 273 3.13 30.14 4.85
CA ASP A 273 2.30 30.29 6.04
C ASP A 273 3.11 30.78 7.26
N ARG A 274 4.39 30.41 7.38
CA ARG A 274 5.32 30.99 8.38
C ARG A 274 5.58 32.47 8.12
N ASN A 275 5.66 32.89 6.86
CA ASN A 275 5.80 34.30 6.51
C ASN A 275 4.49 35.09 6.74
N CYS A 276 3.32 34.44 6.71
CA CYS A 276 2.05 35.04 7.13
C CYS A 276 1.90 35.16 8.66
N LEU A 277 2.56 34.31 9.44
CA LEU A 277 2.52 34.35 10.92
C LEU A 277 3.41 35.43 11.55
N LEU A 278 4.16 36.20 10.76
CA LEU A 278 4.92 37.36 11.26
C LEU A 278 4.16 38.70 11.18
N TYR A 279 2.89 38.68 10.75
CA TYR A 279 2.01 39.86 10.70
C TYR A 279 0.75 39.72 11.56
N THR A 280 0.87 39.20 12.78
CA THR A 280 -0.15 39.40 13.82
C THR A 280 0.49 39.89 15.11
N SER A 281 1.10 41.08 15.05
CA SER A 281 1.23 41.96 16.21
C SER A 281 1.21 43.41 15.75
N ARG A 282 0.00 44.01 15.73
CA ARG A 282 -0.27 45.41 16.08
C ARG A 282 -1.78 45.71 16.10
N CYS A 283 -2.18 46.15 17.28
CA CYS A 283 -3.44 46.72 17.77
C CYS A 283 -4.39 47.34 16.73
N VAL A 284 -5.70 47.15 16.93
CA VAL A 284 -6.54 48.01 17.80
C VAL A 284 -7.45 47.11 18.65
#